data_AF-A0A6L7HZR9-F1
#
_entry.id   AF-A0A6L7HZR9-F1
#
_cell.length_a   1.000
_cell.length_b   1.000
_cell.length_c   1.000
_cell.angle_alpha   90.00
_cell.angle_beta   90.00
_cell.angle_gamma   90.00
#
_symmetry.space_group_name_H-M   'P 1'
#
loop_
_entity.id
_entity.type
_entity.pdbx_description
1 polymer ?
#
loop_
_entity_poly.entity_id
_entity_poly.type
_entity_poly.pdbx_seq_one_letter_code
_entity_poly.pdbx_strand_id
1 'polypeptide(L)'
;MLRHKQTTPNMTIPKPRERALPHTTEIDLAYLNRINCNTEAQLQILTPLRPIRLKTRLIGIDPDNAIILALGQDKYWQAAQDYITQGQGVVVRLINSDDPEANILAFRSQIKTLLNNAGRWLVVNYLKELQSVALRQHCRIPVHLAASIHERQAEGHSTHVCSSGFLQDVSVKGGPT
;
A
#
# COMPACT_ATOMS: atom_id res chain seq x y z
N MET A 1 -41.04 28.44 55.02
CA MET A 1 -39.71 27.96 54.61
C MET A 1 -39.89 26.97 53.46
N LEU A 2 -39.84 27.42 52.19
CA LEU A 2 -39.89 26.54 51.02
C LEU A 2 -39.05 27.13 49.88
N ARG A 3 -38.21 26.27 49.28
CA ARG A 3 -37.14 26.57 48.32
C ARG A 3 -37.69 26.75 46.90
N HIS A 4 -37.30 27.81 46.20
CA HIS A 4 -37.38 27.86 44.74
C HIS A 4 -36.08 27.27 44.14
N LYS A 5 -36.22 26.20 43.35
CA LYS A 5 -35.13 25.65 42.53
C LYS A 5 -34.98 26.48 41.25
N GLN A 6 -33.75 26.90 40.98
CA GLN A 6 -33.32 27.54 39.73
C GLN A 6 -33.05 26.44 38.69
N THR A 7 -33.74 26.49 37.54
CA THR A 7 -33.44 25.68 36.35
C THR A 7 -32.78 26.58 35.31
N THR A 8 -31.54 26.26 34.93
CA THR A 8 -30.80 26.91 33.84
C THR A 8 -31.24 26.36 32.48
N PRO A 9 -31.28 27.19 31.41
CA PRO A 9 -31.63 26.71 30.07
C PRO A 9 -30.43 26.04 29.41
N ASN A 10 -30.68 24.93 28.73
CA ASN A 10 -29.68 24.14 28.04
C ASN A 10 -29.40 24.75 26.65
N MET A 11 -28.17 25.25 26.43
CA MET A 11 -27.76 25.84 25.15
C MET A 11 -27.25 24.75 24.21
N THR A 12 -28.05 24.36 23.22
CA THR A 12 -27.66 23.39 22.20
C THR A 12 -26.85 24.07 21.10
N ILE A 13 -25.56 23.74 21.02
CA ILE A 13 -24.66 24.18 19.94
C ILE A 13 -25.00 23.37 18.66
N PRO A 14 -25.26 24.00 17.51
CA PRO A 14 -25.56 23.27 16.29
C PRO A 14 -24.29 22.58 15.77
N LYS A 15 -24.39 21.27 15.51
CA LYS A 15 -23.30 20.50 14.89
C LYS A 15 -23.02 21.01 13.47
N PRO A 16 -21.74 21.16 13.07
CA PRO A 16 -21.41 21.61 11.72
C PRO A 16 -21.87 20.56 10.70
N ARG A 17 -22.42 21.04 9.57
CA ARG A 17 -22.82 20.20 8.44
C ARG A 17 -21.57 19.57 7.83
N GLU A 18 -21.41 18.27 8.06
CA GLU A 18 -20.41 17.43 7.43
C GLU A 18 -20.67 17.41 5.92
N ARG A 19 -19.80 18.07 5.14
CA ARG A 19 -19.77 17.88 3.69
C ARG A 19 -19.33 16.44 3.44
N ALA A 20 -20.23 15.61 2.92
CA ALA A 20 -19.88 14.26 2.50
C ALA A 20 -18.75 14.33 1.46
N LEU A 21 -17.57 13.83 1.82
CA LEU A 21 -16.49 13.56 0.88
C LEU A 21 -17.00 12.50 -0.11
N PRO A 22 -16.79 12.65 -1.42
CA PRO A 22 -17.11 11.60 -2.38
C PRO A 22 -16.43 10.29 -1.93
N HIS A 23 -17.17 9.17 -2.03
CA HIS A 23 -16.72 7.87 -1.56
C HIS A 23 -15.36 7.53 -2.17
N THR A 24 -14.32 7.46 -1.32
CA THR A 24 -12.90 7.24 -1.66
C THR A 24 -12.70 6.14 -2.71
N THR A 25 -13.54 5.10 -2.66
CA THR A 25 -13.51 3.92 -3.52
C THR A 25 -13.73 4.21 -5.02
N GLU A 26 -14.57 5.17 -5.39
CA GLU A 26 -14.88 5.45 -6.80
C GLU A 26 -13.76 6.25 -7.49
N ILE A 27 -13.19 7.20 -6.75
CA ILE A 27 -12.00 7.96 -7.17
C ILE A 27 -10.81 7.03 -7.35
N ASP A 28 -10.67 6.05 -6.46
CA ASP A 28 -9.61 5.05 -6.50
C ASP A 28 -9.68 4.11 -7.72
N LEU A 29 -10.88 3.68 -8.11
CA LEU A 29 -11.09 2.83 -9.29
C LEU A 29 -10.86 3.61 -10.60
N ALA A 30 -11.31 4.87 -10.65
CA ALA A 30 -11.04 5.75 -11.78
C ALA A 30 -9.53 6.01 -11.95
N TYR A 31 -8.80 6.12 -10.84
CA TYR A 31 -7.34 6.20 -10.86
C TYR A 31 -6.69 4.89 -11.34
N LEU A 32 -7.10 3.74 -10.80
CA LEU A 32 -6.63 2.42 -11.23
C LEU A 32 -6.72 2.26 -12.75
N ASN A 33 -7.85 2.61 -13.35
CA ASN A 33 -8.10 2.47 -14.79
C ASN A 33 -7.22 3.38 -15.68
N ARG A 34 -6.55 4.37 -15.10
CA ARG A 34 -5.66 5.30 -15.81
C ARG A 34 -4.18 4.95 -15.65
N ILE A 35 -3.85 3.89 -14.90
CA ILE A 35 -2.46 3.47 -14.71
C ILE A 35 -1.90 2.96 -16.04
N ASN A 36 -0.73 3.50 -16.41
CA ASN A 36 -0.07 3.16 -17.66
C ASN A 36 0.33 1.68 -17.71
N CYS A 37 0.24 1.08 -18.90
CA CYS A 37 0.88 -0.22 -19.12
C CYS A 37 2.39 -0.11 -18.87
N ASN A 38 2.98 -1.23 -18.46
CA ASN A 38 4.37 -1.36 -18.03
C ASN A 38 4.72 -0.75 -16.67
N THR A 39 3.77 -0.15 -15.95
CA THR A 39 3.99 0.22 -14.54
C THR A 39 4.50 -0.98 -13.73
N GLU A 40 5.55 -0.76 -12.93
CA GLU A 40 6.12 -1.80 -12.07
C GLU A 40 5.07 -2.27 -11.06
N ALA A 41 5.01 -3.58 -10.87
CA ALA A 41 4.06 -4.19 -9.97
C ALA A 41 4.72 -5.27 -9.11
N GLN A 42 4.17 -5.45 -7.92
CA GLN A 42 4.51 -6.58 -7.05
C GLN A 42 3.26 -7.42 -6.82
N LEU A 43 3.39 -8.72 -7.05
CA LEU A 43 2.37 -9.71 -6.72
C LEU A 43 2.77 -10.43 -5.44
N GLN A 44 1.87 -10.48 -4.47
CA GLN A 44 2.04 -11.26 -3.27
C GLN A 44 1.01 -12.40 -3.25
N ILE A 45 1.47 -13.64 -3.40
CA ILE A 45 0.63 -14.83 -3.30
C ILE A 45 0.41 -15.15 -1.82
N LEU A 46 -0.86 -15.29 -1.42
CA LEU A 46 -1.26 -15.57 -0.04
C LEU A 46 -1.23 -17.08 0.21
N THR A 47 -0.19 -17.57 0.89
CA THR A 47 -0.12 -18.98 1.31
C THR A 47 -0.43 -19.10 2.81
N PRO A 48 -0.79 -20.30 3.32
CA PRO A 48 -1.04 -20.51 4.75
C PRO A 48 0.17 -20.24 5.65
N LEU A 49 1.38 -20.46 5.14
CA LEU A 49 2.60 -20.35 5.92
C LEU A 49 3.23 -18.96 5.82
N ARG A 50 3.62 -18.57 4.60
CA ARG A 50 4.31 -17.30 4.33
C ARG A 50 3.97 -16.77 2.94
N PRO A 51 3.60 -15.49 2.81
CA PRO A 51 3.33 -14.92 1.50
C PRO A 51 4.55 -14.95 0.59
N ILE A 52 4.35 -15.30 -0.67
CA ILE A 52 5.40 -15.32 -1.69
C ILE A 52 5.31 -14.01 -2.48
N ARG A 53 6.42 -13.27 -2.59
CA ARG A 53 6.47 -11.98 -3.30
C ARG A 53 7.19 -12.14 -4.64
N LEU A 54 6.53 -11.69 -5.70
CA LEU A 54 7.00 -11.79 -7.07
C LEU A 54 7.00 -10.40 -7.70
N LYS A 55 8.05 -10.08 -8.46
CA LYS A 55 8.10 -8.88 -9.28
C LYS A 55 7.41 -9.13 -10.61
N THR A 56 6.67 -8.14 -11.09
CA THR A 56 5.96 -8.16 -12.37
C THR A 56 5.77 -6.73 -12.89
N ARG A 57 5.03 -6.60 -13.98
CA ARG A 57 4.57 -5.33 -14.53
C ARG A 57 3.12 -5.45 -14.97
N LEU A 58 2.44 -4.33 -15.00
CA LEU A 58 1.11 -4.22 -15.57
C LEU A 58 1.19 -4.40 -17.10
N ILE A 59 0.40 -5.32 -17.65
CA ILE A 59 0.17 -5.44 -19.10
C ILE A 59 -0.98 -4.53 -19.52
N GLY A 60 -2.05 -4.51 -18.72
CA GLY A 60 -3.23 -3.71 -18.97
C GLY A 60 -4.33 -3.97 -17.95
N ILE A 61 -5.34 -3.12 -17.99
CA ILE A 61 -6.54 -3.19 -17.16
C ILE A 61 -7.72 -3.21 -18.11
N ASP A 62 -8.60 -4.21 -17.93
CA ASP A 62 -9.91 -4.27 -18.55
C ASP A 62 -10.94 -3.93 -17.46
N PRO A 63 -11.44 -2.69 -17.41
CA PRO A 63 -12.34 -2.22 -16.36
C PRO A 63 -13.50 -3.19 -16.11
N ASP A 64 -13.85 -3.39 -14.85
CA ASP A 64 -14.91 -4.30 -14.39
C ASP A 64 -14.69 -5.80 -14.67
N ASN A 65 -13.63 -6.17 -15.41
CA ASN A 65 -13.41 -7.55 -15.83
C ASN A 65 -12.10 -8.16 -15.29
N ALA A 66 -10.95 -7.54 -15.57
CA ALA A 66 -9.66 -8.11 -15.22
C ALA A 66 -8.52 -7.09 -15.12
N ILE A 67 -7.49 -7.48 -14.37
CA ILE A 67 -6.18 -6.85 -14.38
C ILE A 67 -5.18 -7.88 -14.91
N ILE A 68 -4.36 -7.49 -15.88
CA ILE A 68 -3.46 -8.39 -16.61
C ILE A 68 -2.02 -8.04 -16.23
N LEU A 69 -1.30 -9.02 -15.69
CA LEU A 69 0.08 -8.90 -15.23
C LEU A 69 1.00 -9.79 -16.07
N ALA A 70 2.26 -9.39 -16.21
CA ALA A 70 3.26 -10.22 -16.86
C ALA A 70 3.57 -11.46 -16.01
N LEU A 71 3.55 -12.65 -16.60
CA LEU A 71 3.98 -13.87 -15.92
C LEU A 71 5.51 -13.98 -16.01
N GLY A 72 6.21 -13.79 -14.90
CA GLY A 72 7.67 -13.86 -14.85
C GLY A 72 8.20 -15.29 -15.04
N GLN A 73 9.51 -15.40 -15.28
CA GLN A 73 10.19 -16.68 -15.56
C GLN A 73 11.40 -16.93 -14.67
N ASP A 74 11.69 -16.02 -13.75
CA ASP A 74 12.84 -16.15 -12.85
C ASP A 74 12.64 -17.28 -11.81
N LYS A 75 13.69 -17.56 -11.04
CA LYS A 75 13.68 -18.59 -10.01
C LYS A 75 12.58 -18.41 -8.96
N TYR A 76 12.13 -17.18 -8.70
CA TYR A 76 11.08 -16.91 -7.72
C TYR A 76 9.71 -17.32 -8.28
N TRP A 77 9.48 -17.02 -9.56
CA TRP A 77 8.28 -17.49 -10.27
C TRP A 77 8.22 -19.00 -10.39
N GLN A 78 9.35 -19.65 -10.68
CA GLN A 78 9.45 -21.12 -10.74
C GLN A 78 9.16 -21.75 -9.38
N ALA A 79 9.74 -21.22 -8.30
CA ALA A 79 9.48 -21.70 -6.94
C ALA A 79 8.03 -21.46 -6.46
N ALA A 80 7.31 -20.53 -7.09
CA ALA A 80 5.93 -20.21 -6.77
C ALA A 80 4.90 -21.00 -7.60
N GLN A 81 5.32 -21.78 -8.59
CA GLN A 81 4.46 -22.34 -9.62
C GLN A 81 3.26 -23.12 -9.07
N ASP A 82 3.47 -23.93 -8.03
CA ASP A 82 2.42 -24.74 -7.40
C ASP A 82 1.33 -23.90 -6.72
N TYR A 83 1.63 -22.63 -6.42
CA TYR A 83 0.68 -21.69 -5.82
C TYR A 83 -0.01 -20.81 -6.87
N ILE A 84 0.39 -20.83 -8.14
CA ILE A 84 -0.18 -19.98 -9.19
C ILE A 84 -1.35 -20.73 -9.84
N THR A 85 -2.47 -20.80 -9.12
CA THR A 85 -3.68 -21.53 -9.53
C THR A 85 -4.90 -20.62 -9.51
N GLN A 86 -5.94 -20.99 -10.28
CA GLN A 86 -7.20 -20.24 -10.29
C GLN A 86 -7.82 -20.17 -8.89
N GLY A 87 -8.32 -19.00 -8.51
CA GLY A 87 -8.91 -18.73 -7.19
C GLY A 87 -7.89 -18.42 -6.09
N GLN A 88 -6.59 -18.62 -6.33
CA GLN A 88 -5.55 -18.28 -5.37
C GLN A 88 -5.62 -16.80 -4.98
N GLY A 89 -5.69 -16.55 -3.67
CA GLY A 89 -5.68 -15.20 -3.12
C GLY A 89 -4.35 -14.51 -3.33
N VAL A 90 -4.40 -13.26 -3.79
CA VAL A 90 -3.22 -12.44 -4.06
C VAL A 90 -3.41 -11.01 -3.55
N VAL A 91 -2.31 -10.31 -3.31
CA VAL A 91 -2.27 -8.85 -3.17
C VAL A 91 -1.42 -8.29 -4.29
N VAL A 92 -1.99 -7.37 -5.07
CA VAL A 92 -1.30 -6.66 -6.14
C VAL A 92 -0.93 -5.28 -5.63
N ARG A 93 0.29 -4.84 -5.92
CA ARG A 93 0.78 -3.49 -5.64
C ARG A 93 1.29 -2.86 -6.92
N LEU A 94 0.74 -1.73 -7.32
CA LEU A 94 1.21 -0.93 -8.44
C LEU A 94 2.04 0.22 -7.88
N ILE A 95 3.27 0.35 -8.37
CA ILE A 95 4.24 1.33 -7.89
C ILE A 95 4.30 2.44 -8.93
N ASN A 96 3.74 3.61 -8.61
CA ASN A 96 3.95 4.79 -9.45
C ASN A 96 5.29 5.42 -9.09
N SER A 97 6.30 5.15 -9.94
CA SER A 97 7.68 5.62 -9.77
C SER A 97 7.87 7.10 -10.13
N ASP A 98 6.90 7.73 -10.79
CA ASP A 98 7.02 9.11 -11.27
C ASP A 98 6.53 10.14 -10.23
N ASP A 99 5.98 9.67 -9.11
CA ASP A 99 5.49 10.50 -8.00
C ASP A 99 6.48 10.43 -6.81
N PRO A 100 7.09 11.55 -6.37
CA PRO A 100 7.95 11.58 -5.18
C PRO A 100 7.23 11.22 -3.87
N GLU A 101 5.90 11.30 -3.82
CA GLU A 101 5.07 10.76 -2.73
C GLU A 101 4.66 9.29 -2.95
N ALA A 102 5.14 8.66 -4.04
CA ALA A 102 4.98 7.27 -4.46
C ALA A 102 3.74 6.61 -3.85
N ASN A 103 2.57 7.02 -4.33
CA ASN A 103 1.31 6.40 -3.94
C ASN A 103 1.29 4.96 -4.46
N ILE A 104 1.54 4.00 -3.58
CA ILE A 104 1.42 2.57 -3.89
C ILE A 104 -0.06 2.22 -3.84
N LEU A 105 -0.63 1.89 -4.99
CA LEU A 105 -1.97 1.33 -5.06
C LEU A 105 -1.89 -0.15 -4.73
N ALA A 106 -2.44 -0.57 -3.59
CA ALA A 106 -2.42 -1.95 -3.14
C ALA A 106 -3.84 -2.49 -2.99
N PHE A 107 -4.08 -3.71 -3.46
CA PHE A 107 -5.40 -4.31 -3.35
C PHE A 107 -5.35 -5.83 -3.33
N ARG A 108 -6.34 -6.44 -2.68
CA ARG A 108 -6.49 -7.90 -2.62
C ARG A 108 -7.38 -8.37 -3.76
N SER A 109 -6.99 -9.46 -4.43
CA SER A 109 -7.77 -10.08 -5.49
C SER A 109 -7.53 -11.59 -5.51
N GLN A 110 -8.00 -12.27 -6.55
CA GLN A 110 -7.77 -13.68 -6.82
C GLN A 110 -7.28 -13.87 -8.25
N ILE A 111 -6.45 -14.89 -8.46
CA ILE A 111 -6.05 -15.32 -9.80
C ILE A 111 -7.30 -15.81 -10.55
N LYS A 112 -7.58 -15.18 -11.70
CA LYS A 112 -8.68 -15.54 -12.60
C LYS A 112 -8.27 -16.66 -13.53
N THR A 113 -7.14 -16.50 -14.21
CA THR A 113 -6.58 -17.51 -15.12
C THR A 113 -5.13 -17.19 -15.49
N LEU A 114 -4.46 -18.16 -16.10
CA LEU A 114 -3.20 -17.99 -16.82
C LEU A 114 -3.47 -18.05 -18.32
N LEU A 115 -2.88 -17.13 -19.08
CA LEU A 115 -2.88 -17.16 -20.53
C LEU A 115 -1.43 -17.34 -21.00
N ASN A 116 -1.22 -18.31 -21.89
CA ASN A 116 0.11 -18.64 -22.45
C ASN A 116 0.14 -18.61 -23.98
N ASN A 117 -1.02 -18.56 -24.63
CA ASN A 117 -1.18 -18.64 -26.09
C ASN A 117 -1.13 -17.27 -26.80
N ALA A 118 -1.64 -16.21 -26.16
CA ALA A 118 -1.56 -14.82 -26.67
C ALA A 118 -0.31 -14.07 -26.16
N GLY A 119 0.31 -14.60 -25.11
CA GLY A 119 1.41 -14.04 -24.33
C GLY A 119 1.49 -14.80 -23.01
N ARG A 120 2.53 -14.57 -22.21
CA ARG A 120 2.67 -15.15 -20.86
C ARG A 120 2.08 -14.20 -19.82
N TRP A 121 0.79 -14.34 -19.56
CA TRP A 121 0.03 -13.41 -18.73
C TRP A 121 -0.62 -14.11 -17.54
N LEU A 122 -0.58 -13.42 -16.41
CA LEU A 122 -1.36 -13.73 -15.24
C LEU A 122 -2.56 -12.78 -15.19
N VAL A 123 -3.76 -13.33 -15.23
CA VAL A 123 -5.00 -12.57 -15.16
C VAL A 123 -5.55 -12.66 -13.74
N VAL A 124 -5.81 -11.52 -13.11
CA VAL A 124 -6.44 -11.44 -11.79
C VAL A 124 -7.79 -10.74 -11.90
N ASN A 125 -8.70 -11.03 -10.98
CA ASN A 125 -10.02 -10.39 -10.98
C ASN A 125 -9.88 -8.88 -10.79
N TYR A 126 -10.73 -8.14 -11.51
CA TYR A 126 -10.92 -6.72 -11.23
C TYR A 126 -11.57 -6.53 -9.85
N LEU A 127 -11.27 -5.39 -9.22
CA LEU A 127 -11.79 -5.05 -7.90
C LEU A 127 -13.19 -4.50 -8.02
N LYS A 128 -14.10 -4.94 -7.16
CA LYS A 128 -15.38 -4.24 -6.98
C LYS A 128 -15.28 -3.07 -6.02
N GLU A 129 -14.32 -3.12 -5.09
CA GLU A 129 -14.04 -2.08 -4.11
C GLU A 129 -12.53 -1.99 -3.87
N LEU A 130 -11.97 -0.78 -3.93
CA LEU A 130 -10.57 -0.54 -3.63
C LEU A 130 -10.39 -0.23 -2.15
N GLN A 131 -9.53 -0.99 -1.47
CA GLN A 131 -9.10 -0.65 -0.11
C GLN A 131 -7.84 0.20 -0.18
N SER A 132 -8.01 1.51 -0.31
CA SER A 132 -6.93 2.47 -0.16
C SER A 132 -6.46 2.48 1.30
N VAL A 133 -5.22 2.05 1.53
CA VAL A 133 -4.53 2.23 2.80
C VAL A 133 -3.25 2.99 2.49
N ALA A 134 -3.16 4.23 2.98
CA ALA A 134 -1.89 4.95 2.98
C ALA A 134 -0.84 4.07 3.68
N LEU A 135 0.19 3.64 2.95
CA LEU A 135 1.20 2.73 3.50
C LEU A 135 2.02 3.36 4.63
N ARG A 136 1.99 4.68 4.72
CA ARG A 136 2.65 5.44 5.78
C ARG A 136 1.58 6.13 6.61
N GLN A 137 1.56 5.82 7.89
CA GLN A 137 0.75 6.55 8.87
C GLN A 137 1.32 7.96 9.15
N HIS A 138 2.58 8.18 8.80
CA HIS A 138 3.29 9.43 9.05
C HIS A 138 4.02 9.91 7.79
N CYS A 139 3.88 11.21 7.51
CA CYS A 139 4.64 11.90 6.48
C CYS A 139 6.15 11.73 6.70
N ARG A 140 6.90 11.59 5.61
CA ARG A 140 8.36 11.64 5.59
C ARG A 140 8.79 13.01 5.10
N ILE A 141 9.69 13.65 5.84
CA ILE A 141 10.27 14.93 5.48
C ILE A 141 11.62 14.63 4.82
N PRO A 142 11.83 15.01 3.55
CA PRO A 142 13.13 14.85 2.91
C PRO A 142 14.15 15.76 3.61
N VAL A 143 15.34 15.21 3.89
CA VAL A 143 16.44 15.92 4.54
C VAL A 143 17.77 15.52 3.90
N HIS A 144 18.83 16.29 4.15
CA HIS A 144 20.20 15.92 3.76
C HIS A 144 21.15 16.27 4.91
N LEU A 145 21.08 15.46 5.98
CA LEU A 145 21.79 15.72 7.23
C LEU A 145 22.87 14.67 7.45
N ALA A 146 24.10 15.11 7.72
CA ALA A 146 25.16 14.20 8.12
C ALA A 146 24.80 13.53 9.45
N ALA A 147 24.94 12.20 9.52
CA ALA A 147 24.58 11.40 10.67
C ALA A 147 25.57 10.24 10.88
N SER A 148 25.66 9.79 12.12
CA SER A 148 26.49 8.67 12.54
C SER A 148 25.70 7.74 13.45
N ILE A 149 25.81 6.42 13.22
CA ILE A 149 25.21 5.38 14.04
C ILE A 149 26.23 4.99 15.12
N HIS A 150 25.79 4.99 16.37
CA HIS A 150 26.58 4.59 17.54
C HIS A 150 25.93 3.40 18.23
N GLU A 151 26.74 2.50 18.78
CA GLU A 151 26.24 1.38 19.57
C GLU A 151 25.64 1.89 20.89
N ARG A 152 24.46 1.36 21.27
CA ARG A 152 23.83 1.67 22.55
C ARG A 152 24.45 0.81 23.64
N GLN A 153 24.97 1.44 24.69
CA GLN A 153 25.47 0.78 25.89
C GLN A 153 24.51 1.05 27.08
N ALA A 154 24.66 0.25 28.15
CA ALA A 154 23.77 0.33 29.32
C ALA A 154 23.76 1.73 29.98
N GLU A 155 24.86 2.49 29.86
CA GLU A 155 25.00 3.85 30.39
C GLU A 155 25.12 4.93 29.29
N GLY A 156 24.44 4.74 28.16
CA GLY A 156 24.32 5.77 27.11
C GLY A 156 24.75 5.28 25.73
N HIS A 157 25.53 6.08 25.03
CA HIS A 157 26.03 5.76 23.70
C HIS A 157 27.54 5.62 23.73
N SER A 158 28.05 4.57 23.08
CA SER A 158 29.47 4.47 22.81
C SER A 158 29.93 5.67 22.00
N THR A 159 31.13 6.19 22.27
CA THR A 159 31.77 7.19 21.40
C THR A 159 32.25 6.58 20.08
N HIS A 160 32.24 5.26 19.97
CA HIS A 160 32.62 4.53 18.78
C HIS A 160 31.53 4.60 17.70
N VAL A 161 31.85 5.27 16.59
CA VAL A 161 31.00 5.34 15.41
C VAL A 161 31.00 4.00 14.69
N CYS A 162 29.84 3.34 14.62
CA CYS A 162 29.66 2.10 13.86
C CYS A 162 29.57 2.36 12.35
N SER A 163 28.95 3.47 11.95
CA SER A 163 28.76 3.87 10.55
C SER A 163 28.42 5.35 10.45
N SER A 164 28.75 5.99 9.32
CA SER A 164 28.41 7.39 9.04
C SER A 164 27.88 7.56 7.62
N GLY A 165 27.06 8.58 7.41
CA GLY A 165 26.45 8.88 6.12
C GLY A 165 25.52 10.09 6.18
N PHE A 166 24.62 10.19 5.22
CA PHE A 166 23.61 11.24 5.15
C PHE A 166 22.21 10.63 5.30
N LEU A 167 21.40 11.20 6.20
CA LEU A 167 19.96 10.93 6.25
C LEU A 167 19.30 11.58 5.04
N GLN A 168 18.52 10.81 4.30
CA GLN A 168 17.77 11.27 3.12
C GLN A 168 16.32 11.67 3.44
N ASP A 169 15.73 11.06 4.46
CA ASP A 169 14.39 11.40 4.94
C ASP A 169 14.22 11.03 6.42
N VAL A 170 13.25 11.67 7.08
CA VAL A 170 12.86 11.36 8.47
C VAL A 170 11.33 11.30 8.60
N SER A 171 10.83 10.45 9.50
CA SER A 171 9.42 10.43 9.90
C SER A 171 9.28 10.19 11.39
N VAL A 172 8.09 10.45 11.93
CA VAL A 172 7.77 10.30 13.36
C VAL A 172 8.08 8.90 13.91
N LYS A 173 8.03 7.85 13.08
CA LYS A 173 8.29 6.46 13.47
C LYS A 173 9.51 5.81 12.76
N GLY A 174 10.16 6.49 11.83
CA GLY A 174 11.26 5.93 11.04
C GLY A 174 10.82 4.97 9.92
N GLY A 175 11.69 4.02 9.56
CA GLY A 175 11.39 2.94 8.61
C GLY A 175 10.59 1.80 9.24
N PRO A 176 9.83 1.01 8.45
CA PRO A 176 9.13 -0.15 9.00
C PRO A 176 10.16 -1.18 9.50
N THR A 177 10.19 -1.39 10.80
CA THR A 177 10.76 -2.59 11.45
C THR A 177 9.73 -3.71 11.47
#